data_AF-K9G5T2-F1
#
_entry.id   AF-K9G5T2-F1
#
_cell.length_a   1.000
_cell.length_b   1.000
_cell.length_c   1.000
_cell.angle_alpha   90.00
_cell.angle_beta   90.00
_cell.angle_gamma   90.00
#
_symmetry.space_group_name_H-M   'P 1'
#
loop_
_entity.id
_entity.type
_entity.pdbx_description
1 polymer ?
#
loop_
_entity_poly.entity_id
_entity_poly.type
_entity_poly.pdbx_seq_one_letter_code
_entity_poly.pdbx_strand_id
1 'polypeptide(L)'
;MFLRPITSYNVCYTKLLTNPLEPQIPSFTNPIQFTQDDSDSEDEDNTPPHQGHGLPAIAMTKIQKVRTLEHNDTDPSGWKQALAYQLIPYALEWLLDSNIPRPHKSHTSFGRWKYWSRLVASWMYNQIDVTLQNKLRNLSKMPKYADQLYDELMSMTQGSDRMQTAFIEMRKFDKMKRSDYNSASEYIEEYQRQYHVLARFKAAPHPSHGLSQVLQNIELEVMKVQFIREEVASLEPKKLTLDKVEEYWRALQAAADMEGVANATYNNNAGRGRGNGRGGRGGNRGGRGGQNNNGHNDDNTQSNKDTNAVEDDTATAKKKKKKDA
;
A
#
# COMPACT_ATOMS: atom_id res chain seq x y z
N MET A 1 102.92 -11.44 28.18
CA MET A 1 102.37 -12.33 29.22
C MET A 1 100.86 -12.32 29.03
N PHE A 2 100.22 -13.22 28.27
CA PHE A 2 100.29 -14.70 28.27
C PHE A 2 99.96 -15.32 29.64
N LEU A 3 98.79 -15.93 29.79
CA LEU A 3 98.61 -17.40 29.83
C LEU A 3 97.11 -17.81 29.89
N ARG A 4 96.73 -18.86 29.14
CA ARG A 4 95.64 -19.82 29.47
C ARG A 4 96.29 -21.07 30.10
N PRO A 5 95.57 -21.88 30.90
CA PRO A 5 95.00 -23.17 30.42
C PRO A 5 93.55 -23.42 30.96
N ILE A 6 92.64 -24.27 30.42
CA ILE A 6 92.63 -25.73 30.10
C ILE A 6 92.73 -26.57 31.40
N THR A 7 91.78 -27.43 31.84
CA THR A 7 91.04 -28.61 31.29
C THR A 7 89.59 -28.69 31.85
N SER A 8 88.54 -29.35 31.31
CA SER A 8 88.31 -30.61 30.56
C SER A 8 88.14 -31.89 31.40
N TYR A 9 86.91 -32.43 31.45
CA TYR A 9 86.51 -33.87 31.47
C TYR A 9 85.03 -33.95 31.00
N ASN A 10 84.73 -34.44 29.78
CA ASN A 10 84.31 -35.82 29.41
C ASN A 10 82.84 -36.16 29.77
N VAL A 11 82.00 -36.80 28.93
CA VAL A 11 82.19 -37.49 27.63
C VAL A 11 80.87 -37.53 26.79
N CYS A 12 80.96 -37.81 25.49
CA CYS A 12 79.87 -37.98 24.49
C CYS A 12 78.78 -39.00 24.91
N TYR A 13 77.53 -38.97 24.42
CA TYR A 13 77.01 -38.71 23.05
C TYR A 13 75.64 -37.94 23.10
N THR A 14 74.82 -37.67 22.06
CA THR A 14 74.65 -38.28 20.71
C THR A 14 74.05 -37.31 19.65
N LYS A 15 74.11 -37.74 18.39
CA LYS A 15 73.46 -37.30 17.13
C LYS A 15 71.90 -37.33 17.19
N LEU A 16 71.08 -36.64 16.37
CA LEU A 16 71.19 -35.64 15.26
C LEU A 16 69.78 -34.98 15.02
N LEU A 17 69.71 -33.92 14.18
CA LEU A 17 68.59 -33.34 13.37
C LEU A 17 67.14 -33.95 13.49
N THR A 18 65.99 -33.25 13.38
CA THR A 18 65.61 -32.02 12.60
C THR A 18 64.22 -31.48 13.04
N ASN A 19 63.92 -30.21 12.75
CA ASN A 19 62.56 -29.58 12.74
C ASN A 19 61.84 -29.81 11.38
N PRO A 20 60.53 -29.48 11.13
CA PRO A 20 59.46 -28.91 11.99
C PRO A 20 58.02 -29.52 11.79
N LEU A 21 56.99 -28.84 12.36
CA LEU A 21 55.55 -28.77 12.00
C LEU A 21 54.58 -29.93 12.33
N GLU A 22 53.74 -29.71 13.36
CA GLU A 22 52.33 -30.14 13.38
C GLU A 22 51.50 -29.13 14.24
N PRO A 23 50.33 -28.64 13.78
CA PRO A 23 49.51 -27.71 14.55
C PRO A 23 48.58 -28.46 15.53
N GLN A 24 48.70 -28.19 16.83
CA GLN A 24 47.76 -28.76 17.80
C GLN A 24 46.39 -28.09 17.71
N ILE A 25 45.37 -28.91 17.46
CA ILE A 25 43.95 -28.53 17.42
C ILE A 25 43.48 -28.32 18.87
N PRO A 26 42.87 -27.18 19.23
CA PRO A 26 42.31 -26.98 20.56
C PRO A 26 41.06 -27.86 20.78
N SER A 27 41.04 -28.58 21.91
CA SER A 27 39.96 -29.49 22.30
C SER A 27 38.64 -28.75 22.57
N PHE A 28 37.57 -29.13 21.86
CA PHE A 28 36.21 -28.64 22.11
C PHE A 28 35.57 -29.36 23.31
N THR A 29 35.98 -29.02 24.54
CA THR A 29 35.37 -29.56 25.76
C THR A 29 35.47 -28.60 26.96
N ASN A 30 34.80 -27.45 26.85
CA ASN A 30 34.40 -26.66 28.02
C ASN A 30 32.88 -26.42 27.92
N PRO A 31 32.05 -27.01 28.80
CA PRO A 31 30.63 -26.69 28.84
C PRO A 31 30.44 -25.25 29.32
N ILE A 32 29.60 -24.49 28.61
CA ILE A 32 29.28 -23.10 28.93
C ILE A 32 28.56 -23.08 30.29
N GLN A 33 29.19 -22.51 31.31
CA GLN A 33 28.50 -22.14 32.54
C GLN A 33 27.73 -20.85 32.30
N PHE A 34 26.40 -20.93 32.29
CA PHE A 34 25.57 -19.76 32.49
C PHE A 34 25.74 -19.31 33.94
N THR A 35 26.59 -18.31 34.19
CA THR A 35 26.46 -17.51 35.40
C THR A 35 25.17 -16.72 35.29
N GLN A 36 24.23 -17.05 36.17
CA GLN A 36 22.97 -16.36 36.29
C GLN A 36 23.23 -15.01 36.96
N ASP A 37 23.41 -13.98 36.12
CA ASP A 37 23.62 -12.61 36.56
C ASP A 37 22.23 -12.00 36.81
N ASP A 38 21.72 -12.20 38.02
CA ASP A 38 20.43 -11.68 38.48
C ASP A 38 20.50 -10.14 38.64
N SER A 39 20.45 -9.43 37.52
CA SER A 39 20.23 -7.98 37.46
C SER A 39 19.47 -7.56 36.20
N ASP A 40 18.46 -8.35 35.83
CA ASP A 40 17.39 -7.89 34.93
C ASP A 40 16.45 -7.01 35.78
N SER A 41 16.91 -5.79 36.09
CA SER A 41 16.09 -4.80 36.77
C SER A 41 14.96 -4.40 35.82
N GLU A 42 13.73 -4.80 36.18
CA GLU A 42 12.50 -4.49 35.45
C GLU A 42 12.57 -3.07 34.86
N ASP A 43 12.41 -2.95 33.54
CA ASP A 43 12.50 -1.68 32.82
C ASP A 43 11.52 -0.65 33.40
N GLU A 44 11.99 0.19 34.33
CA GLU A 44 11.39 1.50 34.57
C GLU A 44 11.25 2.20 33.22
N ASP A 45 10.11 2.88 33.02
CA ASP A 45 9.62 3.42 31.76
C ASP A 45 10.65 4.36 31.09
N ASN A 46 11.63 3.76 30.39
CA ASN A 46 12.96 4.33 30.08
C ASN A 46 12.91 5.29 28.88
N THR A 47 11.85 6.09 28.81
CA THR A 47 11.64 7.14 27.83
C THR A 47 12.80 8.13 27.89
N PRO A 48 13.59 8.30 26.82
CA PRO A 48 14.78 9.12 26.88
C PRO A 48 14.45 10.61 27.15
N PRO A 49 15.33 11.36 27.84
CA PRO A 49 15.08 12.76 28.20
C PRO A 49 14.94 13.71 27.00
N HIS A 50 15.36 13.26 25.81
CA HIS A 50 15.07 13.88 24.53
C HIS A 50 15.32 12.88 23.38
N GLN A 51 14.73 13.13 22.20
CA GLN A 51 14.92 12.32 20.98
C GLN A 51 16.39 12.25 20.50
N GLY A 52 17.27 13.10 21.03
CA GLY A 52 18.71 13.09 20.74
C GLY A 52 19.55 12.17 21.62
N HIS A 53 18.94 11.42 22.54
CA HIS A 53 19.65 10.57 23.50
C HIS A 53 20.03 9.24 22.84
N GLY A 54 21.13 8.61 23.23
CA GLY A 54 21.59 7.34 22.68
C GLY A 54 22.01 7.34 21.19
N LEU A 55 21.62 8.34 20.40
CA LEU A 55 21.79 8.34 18.95
C LEU A 55 23.23 8.04 18.50
N PRO A 56 23.42 7.18 17.48
CA PRO A 56 24.74 6.79 17.01
C PRO A 56 25.46 7.94 16.29
N ALA A 57 26.80 7.86 16.23
CA ALA A 57 27.60 8.74 15.38
C ALA A 57 27.10 8.70 13.92
N ILE A 58 27.18 9.84 13.23
CA ILE A 58 26.68 9.95 11.84
C ILE A 58 27.48 9.00 10.94
N ALA A 59 26.79 8.05 10.32
CA ALA A 59 27.36 7.02 9.46
C ALA A 59 26.42 6.74 8.28
N MET A 60 26.94 6.05 7.25
CA MET A 60 26.10 5.52 6.17
C MET A 60 25.33 4.30 6.66
N THR A 61 24.02 4.45 6.85
CA THR A 61 23.12 3.36 7.25
C THR A 61 22.16 3.02 6.12
N LYS A 62 22.07 1.73 5.76
CA LYS A 62 21.06 1.21 4.85
C LYS A 62 19.89 0.63 5.63
N ILE A 63 18.94 1.49 5.98
CA ILE A 63 17.65 1.09 6.55
C ILE A 63 16.87 0.34 5.46
N GLN A 64 16.41 -0.89 5.73
CA GLN A 64 15.70 -1.68 4.71
C GLN A 64 14.32 -1.09 4.43
N LYS A 65 13.68 -1.53 3.34
CA LYS A 65 12.29 -1.16 3.07
C LYS A 65 11.35 -1.93 3.99
N VAL A 66 10.29 -1.26 4.44
CA VAL A 66 9.14 -1.90 5.08
C VAL A 66 8.01 -2.07 4.06
N ARG A 67 6.88 -2.68 4.44
CA ARG A 67 5.67 -2.66 3.60
C ARG A 67 5.24 -1.23 3.31
N THR A 68 4.69 -0.97 2.14
CA THR A 68 4.10 0.34 1.83
C THR A 68 2.95 0.63 2.80
N LEU A 69 2.87 1.85 3.32
CA LEU A 69 1.65 2.37 3.95
C LEU A 69 0.76 2.95 2.87
N GLU A 70 -0.45 2.44 2.77
CA GLU A 70 -1.45 2.88 1.80
C GLU A 70 -2.37 3.94 2.41
N HIS A 71 -2.92 4.83 1.58
CA HIS A 71 -3.96 5.73 2.05
C HIS A 71 -5.22 4.92 2.46
N ASN A 72 -5.79 5.24 3.62
CA ASN A 72 -6.87 4.47 4.27
C ASN A 72 -6.51 3.00 4.60
N ASP A 73 -5.22 2.69 4.83
CA ASP A 73 -4.81 1.38 5.36
C ASP A 73 -5.70 0.95 6.54
N THR A 74 -6.27 -0.25 6.44
CA THR A 74 -7.21 -0.78 7.44
C THR A 74 -6.53 -1.15 8.75
N ASP A 75 -5.22 -1.43 8.72
CA ASP A 75 -4.40 -1.68 9.89
C ASP A 75 -3.02 -1.00 9.77
N PRO A 76 -2.93 0.31 10.07
CA PRO A 76 -1.65 0.99 10.13
C PRO A 76 -0.76 0.50 11.29
N SER A 77 -1.27 -0.29 12.25
CA SER A 77 -0.47 -0.75 13.40
C SER A 77 0.65 -1.70 12.98
N GLY A 78 0.38 -2.63 12.05
CA GLY A 78 1.42 -3.48 11.46
C GLY A 78 2.51 -2.69 10.71
N TRP A 79 2.19 -1.52 10.17
CA TRP A 79 3.22 -0.62 9.58
C TRP A 79 4.04 0.08 10.65
N LYS A 80 3.41 0.62 11.70
CA LYS A 80 4.10 1.22 12.86
C LYS A 80 5.12 0.24 13.46
N GLN A 81 4.70 -1.00 13.68
CA GLN A 81 5.56 -2.04 14.25
C GLN A 81 6.71 -2.41 13.31
N ALA A 82 6.47 -2.46 11.99
CA ALA A 82 7.53 -2.67 11.00
C ALA A 82 8.56 -1.52 10.99
N LEU A 83 8.13 -0.25 11.16
CA LEU A 83 9.07 0.86 11.34
C LEU A 83 9.92 0.68 12.60
N ALA A 84 9.30 0.38 13.75
CA ALA A 84 9.99 0.22 15.02
C ALA A 84 11.08 -0.87 14.92
N TYR A 85 10.72 -2.08 14.48
CA TYR A 85 11.70 -3.17 14.27
C TYR A 85 12.85 -2.81 13.32
N GLN A 86 12.60 -1.93 12.35
CA GLN A 86 13.60 -1.51 11.37
C GLN A 86 14.49 -0.35 11.85
N LEU A 87 14.11 0.35 12.92
CA LEU A 87 14.84 1.47 13.52
C LEU A 87 15.56 1.10 14.84
N ILE A 88 15.01 0.17 15.63
CA ILE A 88 15.59 -0.31 16.90
C ILE A 88 17.06 -0.75 16.78
N PRO A 89 17.48 -1.52 15.75
CA PRO A 89 18.88 -1.94 15.58
C PRO A 89 19.88 -0.78 15.38
N TYR A 90 19.40 0.44 15.21
CA TYR A 90 20.19 1.65 15.01
C TYR A 90 19.99 2.70 16.14
N ALA A 91 19.21 2.38 17.19
CA ALA A 91 18.78 3.34 18.22
C ALA A 91 18.12 4.61 17.63
N LEU A 92 17.19 4.42 16.68
CA LEU A 92 16.51 5.49 15.93
C LEU A 92 14.98 5.54 16.18
N GLU A 93 14.44 4.60 16.94
CA GLU A 93 13.01 4.42 17.23
C GLU A 93 12.38 5.64 17.88
N TRP A 94 13.05 6.26 18.86
CA TRP A 94 12.60 7.46 19.57
C TRP A 94 12.51 8.71 18.69
N LEU A 95 13.02 8.67 17.46
CA LEU A 95 12.87 9.77 16.50
C LEU A 95 11.44 9.88 15.93
N LEU A 96 10.61 8.84 16.10
CA LEU A 96 9.21 8.83 15.65
C LEU A 96 8.24 9.44 16.69
N ASP A 97 8.60 9.44 17.98
CA ASP A 97 7.69 9.85 19.05
C ASP A 97 7.79 11.36 19.33
N SER A 98 6.72 12.09 18.99
CA SER A 98 6.61 13.53 19.20
C SER A 98 6.34 13.94 20.65
N ASN A 99 5.98 13.01 21.53
CA ASN A 99 5.85 13.27 22.98
C ASN A 99 7.22 13.43 23.63
N ILE A 100 8.25 12.79 23.09
CA ILE A 100 9.63 12.92 23.54
C ILE A 100 10.16 14.28 23.04
N PRO A 101 10.66 15.16 23.92
CA PRO A 101 11.11 16.48 23.51
C PRO A 101 12.34 16.38 22.60
N ARG A 102 12.45 17.33 21.67
CA ARG A 102 13.62 17.45 20.80
C ARG A 102 14.78 18.08 21.57
N PRO A 103 16.04 17.68 21.31
CA PRO A 103 17.20 18.33 21.93
C PRO A 103 17.22 19.83 21.59
N HIS A 104 17.55 20.65 22.58
CA HIS A 104 17.68 22.10 22.38
C HIS A 104 18.82 22.42 21.40
N LYS A 105 18.74 23.54 20.66
CA LYS A 105 19.71 23.89 19.60
C LYS A 105 21.17 24.01 20.08
N SER A 106 21.38 24.35 21.34
CA SER A 106 22.72 24.42 21.97
C SER A 106 23.23 23.08 22.50
N HIS A 107 22.39 22.04 22.50
CA HIS A 107 22.77 20.73 23.03
C HIS A 107 23.65 19.97 22.04
N THR A 108 24.66 19.25 22.54
CA THR A 108 25.65 18.52 21.73
C THR A 108 25.01 17.49 20.79
N SER A 109 23.91 16.85 21.21
CA SER A 109 23.15 15.90 20.40
C SER A 109 22.33 16.54 19.28
N PHE A 110 22.10 17.86 19.27
CA PHE A 110 21.17 18.50 18.33
C PHE A 110 21.57 18.29 16.86
N GLY A 111 22.85 18.43 16.52
CA GLY A 111 23.34 18.22 15.15
C GLY A 111 23.11 16.78 14.66
N ARG A 112 23.32 15.81 15.55
CA ARG A 112 23.14 14.37 15.32
C ARG A 112 21.66 14.00 15.18
N TRP A 113 20.82 14.46 16.10
CA TRP A 113 19.37 14.35 16.03
C TRP A 113 18.81 14.93 14.73
N LYS A 114 19.23 16.15 14.36
CA LYS A 114 18.79 16.83 13.14
C LYS A 114 19.19 16.07 11.87
N TYR A 115 20.33 15.38 11.88
CA TYR A 115 20.75 14.50 10.77
C TYR A 115 19.84 13.27 10.69
N TRP A 116 19.79 12.47 11.77
CA TRP A 116 19.05 11.19 11.76
C TRP A 116 17.55 11.37 11.56
N SER A 117 16.94 12.36 12.23
CA SER A 117 15.51 12.66 12.08
C SER A 117 15.14 13.05 10.63
N ARG A 118 16.04 13.71 9.90
CA ARG A 118 15.86 14.00 8.46
C ARG A 118 16.08 12.77 7.58
N LEU A 119 17.08 11.95 7.90
CA LEU A 119 17.35 10.70 7.18
C LEU A 119 16.15 9.75 7.29
N VAL A 120 15.65 9.53 8.51
CA VAL A 120 14.48 8.69 8.78
C VAL A 120 13.23 9.26 8.13
N ALA A 121 12.98 10.58 8.20
CA ALA A 121 11.86 11.19 7.48
C ALA A 121 11.94 10.96 5.95
N SER A 122 13.12 11.15 5.35
CA SER A 122 13.33 10.91 3.91
C SER A 122 13.17 9.44 3.54
N TRP A 123 13.70 8.52 4.35
CA TRP A 123 13.50 7.08 4.16
C TRP A 123 12.03 6.68 4.27
N MET A 124 11.31 7.19 5.28
CA MET A 124 9.90 6.91 5.56
C MET A 124 8.96 7.46 4.48
N TYR A 125 9.25 8.64 3.91
CA TYR A 125 8.56 9.18 2.73
C TYR A 125 8.67 8.23 1.50
N ASN A 126 9.70 7.39 1.43
CA ASN A 126 9.84 6.37 0.38
C ASN A 126 9.13 5.04 0.70
N GLN A 127 8.42 4.94 1.84
CA GLN A 127 7.63 3.77 2.28
C GLN A 127 6.11 4.03 2.25
N ILE A 128 5.66 5.10 1.61
CA ILE A 128 4.25 5.51 1.54
C ILE A 128 3.75 5.59 0.10
N ASP A 129 2.46 5.34 -0.11
CA ASP A 129 1.83 5.37 -1.43
C ASP A 129 1.82 6.78 -2.08
N VAL A 130 1.49 6.82 -3.38
CA VAL A 130 1.42 8.07 -4.15
C VAL A 130 0.33 9.02 -3.61
N THR A 131 -0.73 8.48 -3.01
CA THR A 131 -1.86 9.25 -2.47
C THR A 131 -1.44 10.05 -1.24
N LEU A 132 -0.77 9.41 -0.27
CA LEU A 132 -0.18 10.04 0.92
C LEU A 132 0.92 11.03 0.52
N GLN A 133 1.78 10.67 -0.44
CA GLN A 133 2.79 11.60 -0.98
C GLN A 133 2.15 12.88 -1.55
N ASN A 134 1.07 12.75 -2.32
CA ASN A 134 0.35 13.91 -2.86
C ASN A 134 -0.32 14.75 -1.77
N LYS A 135 -0.90 14.11 -0.74
CA LYS A 135 -1.46 14.81 0.42
C LYS A 135 -0.38 15.60 1.17
N LEU A 136 0.78 14.99 1.45
CA LEU A 136 1.92 15.67 2.09
C LEU A 136 2.44 16.87 1.28
N ARG A 137 2.51 16.76 -0.05
CA ARG A 137 2.91 17.87 -0.94
C ARG A 137 1.93 19.04 -0.92
N ASN A 138 0.65 18.77 -0.67
CA ASN A 138 -0.41 19.79 -0.59
C ASN A 138 -0.55 20.43 0.80
N LEU A 139 0.24 20.00 1.79
CA LEU A 139 0.28 20.66 3.10
C LEU A 139 0.90 22.05 2.97
N SER A 140 0.39 23.00 3.77
CA SER A 140 0.95 24.36 3.88
C SER A 140 2.42 24.36 4.34
N LYS A 141 2.88 23.27 4.95
CA LYS A 141 4.25 23.09 5.43
C LYS A 141 4.63 21.61 5.43
N MET A 142 5.51 21.22 4.52
CA MET A 142 6.09 19.86 4.47
C MET A 142 6.76 19.50 5.82
N PRO A 143 6.43 18.34 6.43
CA PRO A 143 7.14 17.80 7.59
C PRO A 143 8.64 17.63 7.32
N LYS A 144 9.50 18.03 8.27
CA LYS A 144 10.98 18.06 8.07
C LYS A 144 11.75 17.06 8.93
N TYR A 145 11.07 16.40 9.85
CA TYR A 145 11.62 15.57 10.90
C TYR A 145 10.75 14.31 11.04
N ALA A 146 11.35 13.22 11.51
CA ALA A 146 10.72 11.90 11.51
C ALA A 146 9.40 11.89 12.30
N ASP A 147 9.41 12.40 13.53
CA ASP A 147 8.23 12.62 14.36
C ASP A 147 7.10 13.39 13.65
N GLN A 148 7.41 14.54 13.02
CA GLN A 148 6.40 15.33 12.30
C GLN A 148 5.80 14.59 11.12
N LEU A 149 6.62 13.83 10.39
CA LEU A 149 6.14 13.07 9.24
C LEU A 149 5.31 11.87 9.69
N TYR A 150 5.72 11.22 10.80
CA TYR A 150 4.99 10.12 11.39
C TYR A 150 3.61 10.55 11.88
N ASP A 151 3.53 11.61 12.71
CA ASP A 151 2.26 12.15 13.20
C ASP A 151 1.29 12.51 12.07
N GLU A 152 1.79 13.18 11.04
CA GLU A 152 1.01 13.60 9.87
C GLU A 152 0.51 12.38 9.06
N LEU A 153 1.35 11.38 8.85
CA LEU A 153 0.93 10.11 8.22
C LEU A 153 -0.11 9.37 9.06
N MET A 154 0.02 9.40 10.38
CA MET A 154 -0.95 8.79 11.28
C MET A 154 -2.28 9.56 11.27
N SER A 155 -2.28 10.89 11.21
CA SER A 155 -3.51 11.67 11.07
C SER A 155 -4.20 11.43 9.72
N MET A 156 -3.44 11.27 8.63
CA MET A 156 -3.95 10.98 7.28
C MET A 156 -4.49 9.55 7.10
N THR A 157 -4.06 8.61 7.94
CA THR A 157 -4.57 7.22 7.94
C THR A 157 -5.65 7.01 9.01
N GLN A 158 -5.67 7.80 10.08
CA GLN A 158 -6.66 7.72 11.15
C GLN A 158 -7.89 8.60 10.88
N GLY A 159 -8.81 8.07 10.07
CA GLY A 159 -10.25 8.26 10.32
C GLY A 159 -10.96 9.42 9.61
N SER A 160 -10.33 10.59 9.43
CA SER A 160 -11.01 11.76 8.83
C SER A 160 -11.52 11.47 7.41
N ASP A 161 -10.69 10.84 6.59
CA ASP A 161 -11.06 10.37 5.25
C ASP A 161 -11.75 8.99 5.27
N ARG A 162 -11.66 8.22 6.37
CA ARG A 162 -12.30 6.91 6.47
C ARG A 162 -13.82 7.02 6.46
N MET A 163 -14.39 7.98 7.19
CA MET A 163 -15.84 8.26 7.16
C MET A 163 -16.26 8.82 5.80
N GLN A 164 -15.49 9.75 5.23
CA GLN A 164 -15.78 10.32 3.91
C GLN A 164 -15.72 9.25 2.81
N THR A 165 -14.73 8.35 2.86
CA THR A 165 -14.60 7.20 1.95
C THR A 165 -15.75 6.23 2.15
N ALA A 166 -16.13 5.89 3.38
CA ALA A 166 -17.32 5.07 3.65
C ALA A 166 -18.60 5.69 3.03
N PHE A 167 -18.81 7.01 3.18
CA PHE A 167 -19.94 7.71 2.54
C PHE A 167 -19.88 7.72 1.00
N ILE A 168 -18.68 7.68 0.40
CA ILE A 168 -18.51 7.56 -1.05
C ILE A 168 -18.83 6.13 -1.50
N GLU A 169 -18.29 5.12 -0.83
CA GLU A 169 -18.51 3.71 -1.16
C GLU A 169 -19.97 3.27 -0.92
N MET A 170 -20.63 3.80 0.13
CA MET A 170 -22.08 3.63 0.34
C MET A 170 -22.87 4.25 -0.81
N ARG A 171 -22.55 5.50 -1.21
CA ARG A 171 -23.21 6.15 -2.35
C ARG A 171 -22.92 5.50 -3.70
N LYS A 172 -21.86 4.70 -3.84
CA LYS A 172 -21.66 3.83 -5.01
C LYS A 172 -22.60 2.62 -4.93
N PHE A 173 -22.59 1.92 -3.79
CA PHE A 173 -23.43 0.75 -3.53
C PHE A 173 -24.93 1.04 -3.72
N ASP A 174 -25.45 2.12 -3.13
CA ASP A 174 -26.85 2.56 -3.25
C ASP A 174 -27.27 2.92 -4.70
N LYS A 175 -26.29 3.14 -5.59
CA LYS A 175 -26.53 3.49 -6.99
C LYS A 175 -26.39 2.31 -7.95
N MET A 176 -25.90 1.16 -7.50
CA MET A 176 -25.68 0.00 -8.36
C MET A 176 -27.01 -0.50 -8.91
N LYS A 177 -27.09 -0.64 -10.24
CA LYS A 177 -28.26 -1.18 -10.94
C LYS A 177 -27.83 -2.26 -11.91
N ARG A 178 -28.67 -3.27 -12.09
CA ARG A 178 -28.44 -4.31 -13.10
C ARG A 178 -28.21 -3.72 -14.50
N SER A 179 -28.88 -2.61 -14.84
CA SER A 179 -28.74 -1.91 -16.14
C SER A 179 -27.33 -1.44 -16.50
N ASP A 180 -26.46 -1.28 -15.51
CA ASP A 180 -25.17 -0.61 -15.68
C ASP A 180 -24.05 -1.62 -16.08
N TYR A 181 -24.40 -2.89 -16.26
CA TYR A 181 -23.52 -4.03 -16.53
C TYR A 181 -23.99 -4.81 -17.76
N ASN A 182 -23.08 -5.52 -18.43
CA ASN A 182 -23.40 -6.25 -19.65
C ASN A 182 -24.15 -7.56 -19.37
N SER A 183 -23.88 -8.18 -18.22
CA SER A 183 -24.50 -9.46 -17.81
C SER A 183 -24.94 -9.48 -16.34
N ALA A 184 -25.87 -10.37 -16.00
CA ALA A 184 -26.28 -10.58 -14.61
C ALA A 184 -25.11 -11.13 -13.76
N SER A 185 -24.23 -11.95 -14.33
CA SER A 185 -23.02 -12.47 -13.69
C SER A 185 -22.06 -11.34 -13.28
N GLU A 186 -21.74 -10.44 -14.21
CA GLU A 186 -20.91 -9.24 -13.97
C GLU A 186 -21.52 -8.32 -12.90
N TYR A 187 -22.84 -8.10 -12.94
CA TYR A 187 -23.55 -7.35 -11.89
C TYR A 187 -23.43 -8.02 -10.51
N ILE A 188 -23.60 -9.34 -10.43
CA ILE A 188 -23.50 -10.10 -9.18
C ILE A 188 -22.08 -10.04 -8.61
N GLU A 189 -21.05 -10.19 -9.45
CA GLU A 189 -19.64 -10.11 -9.05
C GLU A 189 -19.28 -8.72 -8.48
N GLU A 190 -19.63 -7.65 -9.19
CA GLU A 190 -19.37 -6.29 -8.72
C GLU A 190 -20.18 -5.95 -7.47
N TYR A 191 -21.42 -6.45 -7.34
CA TYR A 191 -22.24 -6.26 -6.14
C TYR A 191 -21.61 -6.94 -4.91
N GLN A 192 -21.14 -8.20 -5.06
CA GLN A 192 -20.36 -8.88 -4.03
C GLN A 192 -19.13 -8.07 -3.64
N ARG A 193 -18.32 -7.68 -4.64
CA ARG A 193 -17.08 -6.91 -4.43
C ARG A 193 -17.34 -5.62 -3.65
N GLN A 194 -18.39 -4.87 -4.01
CA GLN A 194 -18.75 -3.62 -3.34
C GLN A 194 -19.34 -3.84 -1.94
N TYR A 195 -20.12 -4.91 -1.73
CA TYR A 195 -20.58 -5.31 -0.40
C TYR A 195 -19.39 -5.60 0.55
N HIS A 196 -18.37 -6.33 0.09
CA HIS A 196 -17.16 -6.59 0.87
C HIS A 196 -16.34 -5.32 1.13
N VAL A 197 -16.35 -4.32 0.22
CA VAL A 197 -15.77 -3.00 0.51
C VAL A 197 -16.49 -2.35 1.69
N LEU A 198 -17.83 -2.32 1.72
CA LEU A 198 -18.59 -1.78 2.85
C LEU A 198 -18.38 -2.56 4.16
N ALA A 199 -18.16 -3.88 4.09
CA ALA A 199 -17.88 -4.70 5.26
C ALA A 199 -16.58 -4.27 5.98
N ARG A 200 -15.54 -3.83 5.25
CA ARG A 200 -14.29 -3.27 5.83
C ARG A 200 -14.52 -1.97 6.62
N PHE A 201 -15.59 -1.24 6.32
CA PHE A 201 -16.02 -0.05 7.05
C PHE A 201 -17.02 -0.36 8.17
N LYS A 202 -17.43 -1.63 8.35
CA LYS A 202 -18.56 -2.05 9.22
C LYS A 202 -19.88 -1.35 8.85
N ALA A 203 -20.03 -0.99 7.57
CA ALA A 203 -21.16 -0.24 7.02
C ALA A 203 -21.95 -1.05 5.97
N ALA A 204 -21.65 -2.34 5.79
CA ALA A 204 -22.44 -3.22 4.92
C ALA A 204 -23.87 -3.37 5.46
N PRO A 205 -24.89 -3.42 4.59
CA PRO A 205 -26.25 -3.73 5.00
C PRO A 205 -26.35 -5.17 5.52
N HIS A 206 -27.46 -5.51 6.17
CA HIS A 206 -27.71 -6.89 6.63
C HIS A 206 -27.66 -7.88 5.45
N PRO A 207 -27.07 -9.09 5.58
CA PRO A 207 -26.95 -10.04 4.46
C PRO A 207 -28.28 -10.33 3.73
N SER A 208 -29.39 -10.45 4.47
CA SER A 208 -30.73 -10.61 3.88
C SER A 208 -31.16 -9.44 2.99
N HIS A 209 -30.77 -8.20 3.32
CA HIS A 209 -31.02 -7.05 2.45
C HIS A 209 -30.16 -7.13 1.19
N GLY A 210 -28.87 -7.45 1.33
CA GLY A 210 -27.94 -7.64 0.21
C GLY A 210 -28.43 -8.71 -0.77
N LEU A 211 -28.90 -9.85 -0.26
CA LEU A 211 -29.50 -10.90 -1.08
C LEU A 211 -30.80 -10.43 -1.76
N SER A 212 -31.69 -9.75 -1.03
CA SER A 212 -32.98 -9.30 -1.57
C SER A 212 -32.82 -8.33 -2.75
N GLN A 213 -31.84 -7.42 -2.68
CA GLN A 213 -31.52 -6.49 -3.76
C GLN A 213 -31.03 -7.22 -5.02
N VAL A 214 -30.14 -8.20 -4.87
CA VAL A 214 -29.68 -9.01 -6.01
C VAL A 214 -30.84 -9.79 -6.62
N LEU A 215 -31.62 -10.52 -5.80
CA LEU A 215 -32.77 -11.30 -6.26
C LEU A 215 -33.88 -10.44 -6.90
N GLN A 216 -33.99 -9.16 -6.55
CA GLN A 216 -34.91 -8.23 -7.22
C GLN A 216 -34.36 -7.78 -8.58
N ASN A 217 -33.06 -7.44 -8.63
CA ASN A 217 -32.45 -6.84 -9.81
C ASN A 217 -32.17 -7.83 -10.96
N ILE A 218 -32.15 -9.15 -10.72
CA ILE A 218 -31.94 -10.19 -11.76
C ILE A 218 -33.14 -11.12 -11.98
N GLU A 219 -34.31 -10.81 -11.40
CA GLU A 219 -35.48 -11.71 -11.37
C GLU A 219 -35.94 -12.23 -12.74
N LEU A 220 -35.85 -11.39 -13.77
CA LEU A 220 -36.29 -11.71 -15.13
C LEU A 220 -35.19 -12.33 -16.00
N GLU A 221 -33.96 -12.41 -15.51
CA GLU A 221 -32.76 -12.82 -16.27
C GLU A 221 -32.17 -14.15 -15.84
N VAL A 222 -32.45 -14.61 -14.61
CA VAL A 222 -31.84 -15.81 -14.03
C VAL A 222 -32.94 -16.68 -13.41
N MET A 223 -33.29 -17.79 -14.06
CA MET A 223 -34.38 -18.68 -13.58
C MET A 223 -34.15 -19.20 -12.16
N LYS A 224 -32.89 -19.32 -11.73
CA LYS A 224 -32.50 -19.77 -10.39
C LYS A 224 -33.03 -18.88 -9.25
N VAL A 225 -33.40 -17.62 -9.53
CA VAL A 225 -33.95 -16.67 -8.55
C VAL A 225 -35.19 -17.21 -7.84
N GLN A 226 -36.13 -17.83 -8.57
CA GLN A 226 -37.41 -18.25 -7.98
C GLN A 226 -37.21 -19.34 -6.92
N PHE A 227 -36.37 -20.34 -7.22
CA PHE A 227 -35.99 -21.38 -6.26
C PHE A 227 -35.33 -20.82 -4.99
N ILE A 228 -34.44 -19.83 -5.13
CA ILE A 228 -33.77 -19.20 -3.98
C ILE A 228 -34.76 -18.34 -3.18
N ARG A 229 -35.72 -17.66 -3.82
CA ARG A 229 -36.78 -16.95 -3.11
C ARG A 229 -37.65 -17.89 -2.28
N GLU A 230 -38.04 -19.04 -2.82
CA GLU A 230 -38.81 -20.07 -2.09
C GLU A 230 -38.01 -20.61 -0.90
N GLU A 231 -36.72 -20.94 -1.09
CA GLU A 231 -35.84 -21.41 -0.02
C GLU A 231 -35.69 -20.36 1.09
N VAL A 232 -35.39 -19.11 0.73
CA VAL A 232 -35.17 -17.99 1.67
C VAL A 232 -36.47 -17.55 2.35
N ALA A 233 -37.65 -17.70 1.72
CA ALA A 233 -38.94 -17.40 2.35
C ALA A 233 -39.23 -18.28 3.58
N SER A 234 -38.60 -19.45 3.68
CA SER A 234 -38.68 -20.32 4.87
C SER A 234 -37.75 -19.91 6.02
N LEU A 235 -36.81 -18.97 5.78
CA LEU A 235 -35.77 -18.57 6.72
C LEU A 235 -36.10 -17.25 7.42
N GLU A 236 -35.83 -17.17 8.72
CA GLU A 236 -35.85 -15.88 9.42
C GLU A 236 -34.71 -14.98 8.90
N PRO A 237 -34.96 -13.70 8.55
CA PRO A 237 -33.93 -12.82 8.01
C PRO A 237 -32.68 -12.71 8.88
N LYS A 238 -32.82 -12.76 10.21
CA LYS A 238 -31.72 -12.68 11.19
C LYS A 238 -30.83 -13.94 11.25
N LYS A 239 -31.31 -15.08 10.77
CA LYS A 239 -30.55 -16.35 10.73
C LYS A 239 -29.70 -16.48 9.48
N LEU A 240 -29.85 -15.57 8.52
CA LEU A 240 -29.12 -15.58 7.26
C LEU A 240 -27.73 -14.94 7.43
N THR A 241 -26.69 -15.78 7.53
CA THR A 241 -25.29 -15.36 7.62
C THR A 241 -24.74 -14.89 6.27
N LEU A 242 -23.61 -14.18 6.30
CA LEU A 242 -22.94 -13.75 5.06
C LEU A 242 -22.49 -14.97 4.23
N ASP A 243 -21.91 -15.98 4.86
CA ASP A 243 -21.44 -17.21 4.19
C ASP A 243 -22.57 -17.87 3.39
N LYS A 244 -23.79 -17.93 3.96
CA LYS A 244 -24.97 -18.49 3.26
C LYS A 244 -25.44 -17.61 2.11
N VAL A 245 -25.29 -16.29 2.22
CA VAL A 245 -25.57 -15.35 1.12
C VAL A 245 -24.53 -15.47 0.00
N GLU A 246 -23.25 -15.69 0.32
CA GLU A 246 -22.22 -15.97 -0.68
C GLU A 246 -22.50 -17.27 -1.45
N GLU A 247 -22.99 -18.33 -0.79
CA GLU A 247 -23.44 -19.54 -1.49
C GLU A 247 -24.54 -19.24 -2.53
N TYR A 248 -25.56 -18.45 -2.15
CA TYR A 248 -26.62 -18.06 -3.07
C TYR A 248 -26.11 -17.17 -4.20
N TRP A 249 -25.24 -16.19 -3.93
CA TRP A 249 -24.67 -15.35 -4.97
C TRP A 249 -23.82 -16.15 -5.97
N ARG A 250 -22.98 -17.09 -5.50
CA ARG A 250 -22.22 -17.99 -6.39
C ARG A 250 -23.15 -18.88 -7.22
N ALA A 251 -24.24 -19.40 -6.64
CA ALA A 251 -25.23 -20.19 -7.37
C ALA A 251 -25.99 -19.39 -8.43
N LEU A 252 -26.31 -18.11 -8.14
CA LEU A 252 -26.92 -17.19 -9.11
C LEU A 252 -25.95 -16.82 -10.23
N GLN A 253 -24.68 -16.57 -9.91
CA GLN A 253 -23.64 -16.25 -10.89
C GLN A 253 -23.43 -17.41 -11.87
N ALA A 254 -23.27 -18.63 -11.37
CA ALA A 254 -23.14 -19.83 -12.21
C ALA A 254 -24.38 -20.09 -13.09
N ALA A 255 -25.59 -19.79 -12.59
CA ALA A 255 -26.81 -19.87 -13.41
C ALA A 255 -26.84 -18.79 -14.51
N ALA A 256 -26.48 -17.55 -14.18
CA ALA A 256 -26.39 -16.45 -15.15
C ALA A 256 -25.40 -16.73 -16.28
N ASP A 257 -24.24 -17.32 -15.97
CA ASP A 257 -23.25 -17.71 -16.99
C ASP A 257 -23.80 -18.80 -17.93
N MET A 258 -24.47 -19.82 -17.40
CA MET A 258 -25.09 -20.88 -18.22
C MET A 258 -26.24 -20.35 -19.09
N GLU A 259 -27.12 -19.52 -18.55
CA GLU A 259 -28.26 -18.94 -19.28
C GLU A 259 -27.79 -17.92 -20.34
N GLY A 260 -26.72 -17.16 -20.06
CA GLY A 260 -26.05 -16.30 -21.05
C GLY A 260 -25.44 -17.07 -22.22
N VAL A 261 -24.72 -18.17 -21.95
CA VAL A 261 -24.15 -19.06 -22.98
C VAL A 261 -25.24 -19.73 -23.81
N ALA A 262 -26.34 -20.16 -23.18
CA ALA A 262 -27.49 -20.72 -23.90
C ALA A 262 -28.08 -19.71 -24.89
N ASN A 263 -28.36 -18.48 -24.45
CA ASN A 263 -28.91 -17.42 -25.31
C ASN A 263 -27.97 -17.03 -26.47
N ALA A 264 -26.66 -16.96 -26.23
CA ALA A 264 -25.67 -16.76 -27.30
C ALA A 264 -25.66 -17.92 -28.32
N THR A 265 -25.86 -19.16 -27.85
CA THR A 265 -25.91 -20.35 -28.71
C THR A 265 -27.20 -20.38 -29.55
N TYR A 266 -28.36 -20.03 -28.97
CA TYR A 266 -29.63 -19.95 -29.70
C TYR A 266 -29.61 -18.88 -30.79
N ASN A 267 -29.10 -17.67 -30.51
CA ASN A 267 -29.00 -16.60 -31.51
C ASN A 267 -28.08 -16.97 -32.68
N ASN A 268 -26.98 -17.68 -32.43
CA ASN A 268 -26.10 -18.18 -33.49
C ASN A 268 -26.73 -19.30 -34.34
N ASN A 269 -27.69 -20.06 -33.79
CA ASN A 269 -28.34 -21.17 -34.51
C ASN A 269 -29.60 -20.75 -35.29
N ALA A 270 -30.23 -19.62 -34.93
CA ALA A 270 -31.36 -19.04 -35.66
C ALA A 270 -31.01 -18.54 -37.08
N GLY A 271 -29.71 -18.32 -37.37
CA GLY A 271 -29.22 -17.75 -38.63
C GLY A 271 -28.99 -18.72 -39.80
N ARG A 272 -29.41 -20.00 -39.73
CA ARG A 272 -29.15 -21.01 -40.78
C ARG A 272 -30.41 -21.60 -41.43
N GLY A 273 -31.37 -20.73 -41.74
CA GLY A 273 -32.46 -21.03 -42.67
C GLY A 273 -31.99 -21.14 -44.13
N ARG A 274 -32.36 -22.22 -44.82
CA ARG A 274 -31.93 -22.53 -46.19
C ARG A 274 -32.55 -21.59 -47.23
N GLY A 275 -31.73 -21.02 -48.12
CA GLY A 275 -32.17 -20.37 -49.36
C GLY A 275 -31.30 -20.78 -50.54
N ASN A 276 -31.75 -21.73 -51.37
CA ASN A 276 -31.08 -22.11 -52.60
C ASN A 276 -31.40 -21.10 -53.72
N GLY A 277 -30.38 -20.41 -54.25
CA GLY A 277 -30.51 -19.55 -55.43
C GLY A 277 -29.22 -19.58 -56.26
N ARG A 278 -29.28 -20.13 -57.48
CA ARG A 278 -28.13 -20.22 -58.40
C ARG A 278 -28.03 -18.99 -59.30
N GLY A 279 -26.80 -18.55 -59.58
CA GLY A 279 -26.47 -17.53 -60.60
C GLY A 279 -25.71 -16.34 -59.99
N GLY A 280 -24.63 -15.81 -60.59
CA GLY A 280 -23.96 -16.15 -61.84
C GLY A 280 -22.54 -15.58 -61.87
N ARG A 281 -21.77 -15.86 -62.94
CA ARG A 281 -20.35 -15.50 -63.07
C ARG A 281 -20.12 -14.02 -63.38
N GLY A 282 -18.99 -13.48 -62.89
CA GLY A 282 -18.35 -12.25 -63.37
C GLY A 282 -17.61 -11.51 -62.24
N GLY A 283 -16.30 -11.22 -62.27
CA GLY A 283 -15.30 -11.45 -63.31
C GLY A 283 -14.59 -10.16 -63.73
N ASN A 284 -13.59 -9.72 -62.95
CA ASN A 284 -12.46 -8.80 -63.24
C ASN A 284 -11.82 -8.47 -61.87
N ARG A 285 -10.52 -8.63 -61.55
CA ARG A 285 -9.23 -8.66 -62.28
C ARG A 285 -8.66 -7.28 -62.64
N GLY A 286 -7.66 -6.86 -61.86
CA GLY A 286 -6.84 -5.66 -62.02
C GLY A 286 -6.73 -4.88 -60.69
N GLY A 287 -5.56 -4.48 -60.17
CA GLY A 287 -4.18 -4.80 -60.56
C GLY A 287 -3.18 -3.67 -60.27
N ARG A 288 -2.16 -3.96 -59.42
CA ARG A 288 -0.88 -3.22 -59.22
C ARG A 288 -0.89 -1.80 -58.59
N GLY A 289 0.18 -1.54 -57.83
CA GLY A 289 0.62 -0.22 -57.34
C GLY A 289 0.34 -0.02 -55.84
N GLY A 290 1.29 0.29 -54.95
CA GLY A 290 2.75 0.41 -55.10
C GLY A 290 3.30 1.72 -54.53
N GLN A 291 4.03 1.62 -53.42
CA GLN A 291 4.95 2.62 -52.82
C GLN A 291 4.37 3.84 -52.06
N ASN A 292 4.70 3.85 -50.77
CA ASN A 292 5.20 4.94 -49.92
C ASN A 292 5.05 6.40 -50.39
N ASN A 293 4.66 7.28 -49.45
CA ASN A 293 5.56 8.38 -49.12
C ASN A 293 5.48 8.84 -47.65
N ASN A 294 6.60 9.41 -47.20
CA ASN A 294 6.84 9.92 -45.84
C ASN A 294 6.35 11.38 -45.71
N GLY A 295 5.99 11.85 -44.52
CA GLY A 295 5.46 13.22 -44.36
C GLY A 295 5.27 13.67 -42.91
N HIS A 296 6.34 14.18 -42.30
CA HIS A 296 6.33 14.89 -41.02
C HIS A 296 5.79 16.33 -41.22
N ASN A 297 5.02 16.86 -40.27
CA ASN A 297 5.39 18.07 -39.52
C ASN A 297 4.27 18.57 -38.59
N ASP A 298 4.70 19.12 -37.46
CA ASP A 298 3.93 20.04 -36.62
C ASP A 298 3.60 21.34 -37.38
N ASP A 299 2.53 22.03 -36.97
CA ASP A 299 2.58 23.49 -36.92
C ASP A 299 1.77 24.04 -35.73
N ASN A 300 2.34 25.03 -35.07
CA ASN A 300 1.81 25.71 -33.89
C ASN A 300 1.71 27.20 -34.22
N THR A 301 0.52 27.64 -34.65
CA THR A 301 0.32 29.03 -35.07
C THR A 301 -0.36 29.84 -33.97
N GLN A 302 0.43 30.66 -33.28
CA GLN A 302 -0.08 31.76 -32.45
C GLN A 302 -0.95 32.71 -33.30
N SER A 303 -2.02 33.25 -32.73
CA SER A 303 -2.61 34.50 -33.21
C SER A 303 -2.84 35.47 -32.06
N ASN A 304 -1.99 36.49 -31.99
CA ASN A 304 -2.31 37.73 -31.28
C ASN A 304 -3.09 38.61 -32.25
N LYS A 305 -4.22 39.18 -31.80
CA LYS A 305 -4.64 40.48 -32.30
C LYS A 305 -5.51 41.22 -31.29
N ASP A 306 -5.05 42.39 -30.88
CA ASP A 306 -5.79 43.33 -30.05
C ASP A 306 -6.95 43.96 -30.82
N THR A 307 -8.05 44.23 -30.11
CA THR A 307 -8.89 45.42 -30.36
C THR A 307 -9.39 45.96 -29.03
N ASN A 308 -9.01 47.20 -28.71
CA ASN A 308 -9.56 47.93 -27.57
C ASN A 308 -11.03 48.33 -27.83
N ALA A 309 -11.84 48.30 -26.77
CA ALA A 309 -12.97 49.19 -26.59
C ALA A 309 -12.99 49.62 -25.11
N VAL A 310 -13.16 50.92 -24.88
CA VAL A 310 -13.13 51.59 -23.56
C VAL A 310 -14.57 52.00 -23.22
N GLU A 311 -14.79 52.50 -21.98
CA GLU A 311 -16.04 53.08 -21.42
C GLU A 311 -16.98 52.05 -20.75
N ASP A 312 -17.49 52.26 -19.53
CA ASP A 312 -17.16 53.28 -18.51
C ASP A 312 -17.52 52.84 -17.08
N ASP A 313 -16.95 53.56 -16.11
CA ASP A 313 -17.29 53.76 -14.69
C ASP A 313 -18.26 52.81 -13.92
N THR A 314 -17.81 52.36 -12.75
CA THR A 314 -18.28 52.96 -11.47
C THR A 314 -17.55 52.39 -10.24
N ALA A 315 -16.81 53.25 -9.54
CA ALA A 315 -16.28 52.96 -8.22
C ALA A 315 -17.11 53.63 -7.11
N THR A 316 -17.51 52.90 -6.07
CA THR A 316 -17.95 53.51 -4.80
C THR A 316 -17.45 52.77 -3.57
N ALA A 317 -16.53 53.41 -2.83
CA ALA A 317 -16.13 53.02 -1.49
C ALA A 317 -16.84 53.88 -0.42
N LYS A 318 -17.50 53.24 0.56
CA LYS A 318 -17.89 53.86 1.84
C LYS A 318 -17.63 52.86 2.97
N LYS A 319 -16.51 52.94 3.70
CA LYS A 319 -16.16 53.83 4.84
C LYS A 319 -16.80 53.41 6.18
N LYS A 320 -15.92 53.04 7.13
CA LYS A 320 -16.14 52.81 8.57
C LYS A 320 -17.18 53.73 9.23
N LYS A 321 -17.88 53.21 10.24
CA LYS A 321 -18.27 54.00 11.41
C LYS A 321 -18.08 53.19 12.71
N LYS A 322 -17.21 53.70 13.58
CA LYS A 322 -17.14 53.36 15.01
C LYS A 322 -17.98 54.42 15.75
N LYS A 323 -18.72 54.04 16.78
CA LYS A 323 -19.06 54.98 17.86
C LYS A 323 -19.31 54.22 19.16
N ASP A 324 -18.69 54.73 20.21
CA ASP A 324 -18.81 54.29 21.58
C ASP A 324 -20.11 54.87 22.20
N ALA A 325 -20.67 54.16 23.18
CA ALA A 325 -21.66 54.62 24.15
C ALA A 325 -21.46 53.81 25.44
#